data_AF-Q94BN5-F1
#
_entry.id   AF-Q94BN5-F1
#
_cell.length_a   1.000
_cell.length_b   1.000
_cell.length_c   1.000
_cell.angle_alpha   90.00
_cell.angle_beta   90.00
_cell.angle_gamma   90.00
#
_symmetry.space_group_name_H-M   'P 1'
#
loop_
_entity.id
_entity.type
_entity.pdbx_description
1 polymer ?
#
loop_
_entity_poly.entity_id
_entity_poly.type
_entity_poly.pdbx_seq_one_letter_code
_entity_poly.pdbx_strand_id
1 'polypeptide(L)'
;MTVPNSDDGDRSLTEVITSLIDSIPNLLSFKCKWSSIRAKLADLKTQLSDFSDFAGSSSNKLAVDLLVSVRETLNDAVAVAARCEGPDLAEGKLKTQSEVDSVMARLDRHVKDAEVLIKSGLLIDNGIVVSGFSISSKKEAVRLEARNLVIRLQIGGVESKNSAIDSLIELLQEDDKNVMICVAQGVVPVLVRLLDSCSLVMKEKTVAVISRISMVESSKHVLIAEGLSLLNHLLRVLESGSGFAKEKACVALQALSLSKENARAIGCRGGISSLLEICQGGSPGSQAFAAGVLRNLALFGETKENFVEENAIFVLISMVSSGTSLAQENAVGCLANLTSGDEDLMISVVREGGIQCLKSFWDSVSSVKSLEVGVVLLKNLALCPIVREVVISEGFIPRLVPVLGCGVLGVRIAAAEAVSSLGFSSKSRKEMGESGCIVPLIDMLDGKAIEEKEAASKALSTLLVCTSNRKIFKKSDKGVVSLVQLLDPKIKKLDKRYTVSALELLVTSKKCRKQVVAAGACLHLQKLVDMDTEGAKKLAENLSRSKIWGVFTRP
;
A
#
# COMPACT_ATOMS: atom_id res chain seq x y z
N MET A 1 -62.85 25.30 -5.09
CA MET A 1 -62.91 25.81 -3.70
C MET A 1 -61.70 26.69 -3.52
N THR A 2 -61.98 27.97 -3.34
CA THR A 2 -61.04 29.07 -3.08
C THR A 2 -60.19 28.79 -1.85
N VAL A 3 -58.88 28.91 -2.00
CA VAL A 3 -57.89 28.87 -0.91
C VAL A 3 -58.19 30.04 0.04
N PRO A 4 -58.29 29.83 1.37
CA PRO A 4 -58.42 30.92 2.30
C PRO A 4 -57.07 31.63 2.44
N ASN A 5 -57.08 32.94 2.19
CA ASN A 5 -56.04 33.86 2.60
C ASN A 5 -55.81 33.71 4.11
N SER A 6 -54.60 33.31 4.50
CA SER A 6 -54.09 33.47 5.86
C SER A 6 -52.88 34.39 5.80
N ASP A 7 -53.06 35.52 6.45
CA ASP A 7 -52.24 36.72 6.49
C ASP A 7 -51.17 36.55 7.58
N ASP A 8 -50.22 35.63 7.38
CA ASP A 8 -48.99 35.57 8.20
C ASP A 8 -47.79 35.78 7.26
N GLY A 9 -47.33 37.05 7.26
CA GLY A 9 -46.40 37.59 6.28
C GLY A 9 -45.08 36.82 6.23
N ASP A 10 -44.66 36.50 5.01
CA ASP A 10 -43.38 35.88 4.69
C ASP A 10 -42.22 36.85 5.00
N ARG A 11 -41.91 37.05 6.29
CA ARG A 11 -40.79 37.89 6.73
C ARG A 11 -39.52 37.41 6.06
N SER A 12 -38.73 38.33 5.52
CA SER A 12 -37.44 37.97 4.94
C SER A 12 -36.53 37.34 6.01
N LEU A 13 -35.65 36.41 5.64
CA LEU A 13 -34.74 35.77 6.61
C LEU A 13 -33.90 36.80 7.38
N THR A 14 -33.52 37.89 6.70
CA THR A 14 -32.77 39.02 7.26
C THR A 14 -33.59 39.82 8.27
N GLU A 15 -34.89 39.98 8.08
CA GLU A 15 -35.80 40.58 9.07
C GLU A 15 -35.91 39.72 10.33
N VAL A 16 -36.12 38.41 10.17
CA VAL A 16 -36.20 37.46 11.30
C VAL A 16 -34.91 37.49 12.11
N ILE A 17 -33.75 37.45 11.45
CA ILE A 17 -32.45 37.55 12.10
C ILE A 17 -32.30 38.88 12.85
N THR A 18 -32.70 40.00 12.26
CA THR A 18 -32.58 41.33 12.89
C THR A 18 -33.44 41.41 14.14
N SER A 19 -34.71 41.00 14.04
CA SER A 19 -35.63 40.95 15.17
C SER A 19 -35.10 40.08 16.32
N LEU A 20 -34.49 38.93 15.99
CA LEU A 20 -33.94 38.02 16.99
C LEU A 20 -32.66 38.58 17.62
N ILE A 21 -31.78 39.21 16.85
CA ILE A 21 -30.61 39.91 17.37
C ILE A 21 -31.03 40.98 18.37
N ASP A 22 -32.07 41.75 18.06
CA ASP A 22 -32.54 42.85 18.90
C ASP A 22 -33.25 42.38 20.17
N SER A 23 -33.86 41.19 20.18
CA SER A 23 -34.50 40.63 21.38
C SER A 23 -33.52 40.00 22.37
N ILE A 24 -32.38 39.47 21.90
CA ILE A 24 -31.39 38.76 22.73
C ILE A 24 -30.94 39.51 24.00
N PRO A 25 -30.67 40.84 24.00
CA PRO A 25 -30.27 41.56 25.21
C PRO A 25 -31.30 41.54 26.33
N ASN A 26 -32.58 41.34 26.00
CA ASN A 26 -33.68 41.34 26.96
C ASN A 26 -33.92 39.97 27.59
N LEU A 27 -33.23 38.92 27.11
CA LEU A 27 -33.38 37.56 27.63
C LEU A 27 -32.77 37.43 29.04
N LEU A 28 -33.52 36.82 29.96
CA LEU A 28 -33.12 36.67 31.36
C LEU A 28 -32.23 35.44 31.59
N SER A 29 -32.46 34.37 30.81
CA SER A 29 -31.79 33.07 30.95
C SER A 29 -30.71 32.83 29.90
N PHE A 30 -29.65 32.07 30.24
CA PHE A 30 -28.58 31.63 29.34
C PHE A 30 -27.81 32.74 28.57
N LYS A 31 -27.63 33.92 29.18
CA LYS A 31 -27.05 35.11 28.53
C LYS A 31 -25.77 34.85 27.71
N CYS A 32 -24.80 34.09 28.24
CA CYS A 32 -23.55 33.78 27.52
C CYS A 32 -23.76 32.95 26.24
N LYS A 33 -24.75 32.04 26.22
CA LYS A 33 -25.05 31.25 25.03
C LYS A 33 -25.76 32.10 23.99
N TRP A 34 -26.70 32.93 24.43
CA TRP A 34 -27.39 33.88 23.55
C TRP A 34 -26.46 34.96 22.99
N SER A 35 -25.42 35.39 23.71
CA SER A 35 -24.38 36.26 23.12
C SER A 35 -23.59 35.56 22.01
N SER A 36 -23.26 34.28 22.17
CA SER A 36 -22.63 33.49 21.10
C SER A 36 -23.56 33.30 19.90
N ILE A 37 -24.84 33.00 20.15
CA ILE A 37 -25.89 32.92 19.11
C ILE A 37 -26.01 34.26 18.38
N ARG A 38 -26.03 35.39 19.10
CA ARG A 38 -26.07 36.73 18.50
C ARG A 38 -24.92 36.99 17.54
N ALA A 39 -23.70 36.58 17.90
CA ALA A 39 -22.54 36.70 17.00
C ALA A 39 -22.74 35.86 15.72
N LYS A 40 -23.19 34.60 15.85
CA LYS A 40 -23.47 33.73 14.70
C LYS A 40 -24.59 34.23 13.81
N LEU A 41 -25.64 34.81 14.40
CA LEU A 41 -26.71 35.46 13.66
C LEU A 41 -26.21 36.68 12.89
N ALA A 42 -25.29 37.46 13.47
CA ALA A 42 -24.67 38.59 12.78
C ALA A 42 -23.82 38.12 11.58
N ASP A 43 -22.98 37.10 11.77
CA ASP A 43 -22.21 36.48 10.68
C ASP A 43 -23.15 36.00 9.56
N LEU A 44 -24.19 35.24 9.93
CA LEU A 44 -25.15 34.69 8.98
C LEU A 44 -25.92 35.80 8.24
N LYS A 45 -26.26 36.90 8.91
CA LYS A 45 -26.90 38.07 8.28
C LYS A 45 -26.01 38.67 7.20
N THR A 46 -24.72 38.85 7.47
CA THR A 46 -23.76 39.39 6.49
C THR A 46 -23.61 38.46 5.28
N GLN A 47 -23.58 37.15 5.53
CA GLN A 47 -23.51 36.16 4.45
C GLN A 47 -24.80 36.18 3.62
N LEU A 48 -25.97 36.22 4.25
CA LEU A 48 -27.28 36.22 3.58
C LEU A 48 -27.56 37.48 2.75
N SER A 49 -26.99 38.63 3.10
CA SER A 49 -27.05 39.80 2.22
C SER A 49 -26.33 39.56 0.89
N ASP A 50 -25.23 38.82 0.91
CA ASP A 50 -24.57 38.41 -0.33
C ASP A 50 -25.49 37.47 -1.13
N PHE A 51 -26.29 36.62 -0.47
CA PHE A 51 -27.26 35.71 -1.13
C PHE A 51 -28.47 36.40 -1.76
N SER A 52 -28.97 37.49 -1.18
CA SER A 52 -30.17 38.18 -1.68
C SER A 52 -30.00 38.77 -3.09
N ASP A 53 -28.77 39.06 -3.51
CA ASP A 53 -28.45 39.46 -4.89
C ASP A 53 -28.62 38.31 -5.90
N PHE A 54 -28.66 37.05 -5.44
CA PHE A 54 -28.73 35.85 -6.28
C PHE A 54 -30.10 35.15 -6.26
N ALA A 55 -30.92 35.43 -5.24
CA ALA A 55 -32.21 34.76 -4.99
C ALA A 55 -33.29 35.03 -6.05
N GLY A 56 -33.09 36.03 -6.93
CA GLY A 56 -33.95 36.27 -8.10
C GLY A 56 -33.83 35.20 -9.20
N SER A 57 -32.79 34.37 -9.17
CA SER A 57 -32.64 33.23 -10.08
C SER A 57 -32.77 31.91 -9.31
N SER A 58 -33.73 31.09 -9.68
CA SER A 58 -34.05 29.77 -9.11
C SER A 58 -32.96 28.69 -9.35
N SER A 59 -31.68 29.06 -9.46
CA SER A 59 -30.70 28.26 -10.20
C SER A 59 -29.79 27.35 -9.37
N ASN A 60 -29.72 27.47 -8.03
CA ASN A 60 -28.83 26.62 -7.21
C ASN A 60 -29.56 25.92 -6.04
N LYS A 61 -29.86 24.63 -6.22
CA LYS A 61 -30.55 23.78 -5.24
C LYS A 61 -29.88 23.76 -3.86
N LEU A 62 -28.54 23.82 -3.78
CA LEU A 62 -27.84 23.85 -2.49
C LEU A 62 -28.10 25.13 -1.71
N ALA A 63 -28.13 26.27 -2.40
CA ALA A 63 -28.44 27.55 -1.76
C ALA A 63 -29.90 27.55 -1.27
N VAL A 64 -30.83 27.03 -2.06
CA VAL A 64 -32.24 26.90 -1.66
C VAL A 64 -32.37 25.99 -0.43
N ASP A 65 -31.77 24.80 -0.44
CA ASP A 65 -31.80 23.86 0.68
C ASP A 65 -31.20 24.48 1.96
N LEU A 66 -30.10 25.24 1.84
CA LEU A 66 -29.49 25.97 2.96
C LEU A 66 -30.43 27.05 3.51
N LEU A 67 -31.05 27.85 2.64
CA LEU A 67 -32.00 28.90 3.04
C LEU A 67 -33.22 28.32 3.77
N VAL A 68 -33.75 27.19 3.30
CA VAL A 68 -34.85 26.47 3.97
C VAL A 68 -34.41 25.99 5.35
N SER A 69 -33.23 25.36 5.47
CA SER A 69 -32.74 24.85 6.76
C SER A 69 -32.40 25.97 7.76
N VAL A 70 -31.87 27.10 7.26
CA VAL A 70 -31.66 28.31 8.06
C VAL A 70 -32.99 28.83 8.59
N ARG A 71 -34.03 28.89 7.75
CA ARG A 71 -35.38 29.33 8.16
C ARG A 71 -35.93 28.51 9.31
N GLU A 72 -35.89 27.19 9.19
CA GLU A 72 -36.35 26.27 10.25
C GLU A 72 -35.58 26.52 11.57
N THR A 73 -34.27 26.68 11.47
CA THR A 73 -33.42 26.92 12.65
C THR A 73 -33.71 28.27 13.29
N LEU A 74 -34.02 29.31 12.51
CA LEU A 74 -34.41 30.62 13.01
C LEU A 74 -35.78 30.59 13.68
N ASN A 75 -36.75 29.88 13.12
CA ASN A 75 -38.07 29.69 13.74
C ASN A 75 -37.94 29.01 15.10
N ASP A 76 -37.12 27.96 15.20
CA ASP A 76 -36.80 27.32 16.47
C ASP A 76 -36.10 28.28 17.43
N ALA A 77 -35.14 29.08 16.94
CA ALA A 77 -34.42 30.05 17.76
C ALA A 77 -35.35 31.12 18.34
N VAL A 78 -36.31 31.62 17.55
CA VAL A 78 -37.35 32.56 18.00
C VAL A 78 -38.23 31.91 19.07
N ALA A 79 -38.69 30.67 18.85
CA ALA A 79 -39.51 29.96 19.81
C ALA A 79 -38.77 29.73 21.15
N VAL A 80 -37.49 29.35 21.10
CA VAL A 80 -36.66 29.15 22.30
C VAL A 80 -36.34 30.49 22.99
N ALA A 81 -36.12 31.57 22.23
CA ALA A 81 -35.88 32.90 22.77
C ALA A 81 -37.09 33.43 23.55
N ALA A 82 -38.30 33.29 23.01
CA ALA A 82 -39.54 33.68 23.70
C ALA A 82 -39.70 32.99 25.07
N ARG A 83 -39.27 31.72 25.18
CA ARG A 83 -39.27 30.99 26.48
C ARG A 83 -38.20 31.47 27.47
N CYS A 84 -37.17 32.17 26.98
CA CYS A 84 -36.07 32.70 27.80
C CYS A 84 -36.31 34.14 28.31
N GLU A 85 -37.43 34.77 27.93
CA GLU A 85 -37.83 36.11 28.36
C GLU A 85 -38.41 36.13 29.79
N GLY A 86 -39.03 35.03 30.23
CA GLY A 86 -39.63 34.91 31.56
C GLY A 86 -38.64 34.49 32.66
N PRO A 87 -38.94 34.79 33.94
CA PRO A 87 -38.13 34.36 35.09
C PRO A 87 -38.21 32.85 35.38
N ASP A 88 -39.29 32.19 34.95
CA ASP A 88 -39.51 30.74 35.10
C ASP A 88 -39.51 30.03 33.75
N LEU A 89 -38.69 28.97 33.64
CA LEU A 89 -38.57 28.15 32.43
C LEU A 89 -39.64 27.07 32.44
N ALA A 90 -40.75 27.29 31.72
CA ALA A 90 -41.95 26.44 31.73
C ALA A 90 -41.71 24.94 31.46
N GLU A 91 -40.66 24.58 30.71
CA GLU A 91 -40.34 23.19 30.35
C GLU A 91 -39.09 22.63 31.06
N GLY A 92 -38.55 23.37 32.04
CA GLY A 92 -37.39 22.97 32.82
C GLY A 92 -36.04 23.39 32.22
N LYS A 93 -35.10 23.78 33.10
CA LYS A 93 -33.81 24.37 32.74
C LYS A 93 -32.94 23.49 31.83
N LEU A 94 -32.89 22.18 32.06
CA LEU A 94 -32.06 21.27 31.27
C LEU A 94 -32.57 21.11 29.83
N LYS A 95 -33.89 21.02 29.64
CA LYS A 95 -34.49 20.91 28.31
C LYS A 95 -34.23 22.17 27.50
N THR A 96 -34.53 23.34 28.06
CA THR A 96 -34.26 24.62 27.40
C THR A 96 -32.77 24.80 27.10
N GLN A 97 -31.88 24.38 28.01
CA GLN A 97 -30.45 24.42 27.76
C GLN A 97 -30.05 23.56 26.55
N SER A 98 -30.58 22.34 26.44
CA SER A 98 -30.32 21.44 25.31
C SER A 98 -30.82 22.01 23.98
N GLU A 99 -31.97 22.70 23.99
CA GLU A 99 -32.53 23.35 22.80
C GLU A 99 -31.70 24.56 22.38
N VAL A 100 -31.27 25.39 23.34
CA VAL A 100 -30.34 26.51 23.08
C VAL A 100 -29.02 25.99 22.50
N ASP A 101 -28.47 24.90 23.06
CA ASP A 101 -27.24 24.27 22.53
C ASP A 101 -27.44 23.72 21.12
N SER A 102 -28.60 23.11 20.85
CA SER A 102 -28.98 22.61 19.51
C SER A 102 -29.10 23.74 18.49
N VAL A 103 -29.78 24.85 18.84
CA VAL A 103 -29.88 26.05 17.99
C VAL A 103 -28.50 26.64 17.73
N MET A 104 -27.68 26.80 18.76
CA MET A 104 -26.31 27.33 18.62
C MET A 104 -25.46 26.46 17.68
N ALA A 105 -25.50 25.14 17.86
CA ALA A 105 -24.76 24.20 17.00
C ALA A 105 -25.25 24.21 15.55
N ARG A 106 -26.57 24.32 15.33
CA ARG A 106 -27.14 24.43 13.97
C ARG A 106 -26.79 25.75 13.30
N LEU A 107 -26.84 26.88 14.02
CA LEU A 107 -26.43 28.17 13.48
C LEU A 107 -24.93 28.20 13.15
N ASP A 108 -24.06 27.66 14.01
CA ASP A 108 -22.63 27.56 13.70
C ASP A 108 -22.37 26.69 12.45
N ARG A 109 -23.17 25.64 12.25
CA ARG A 109 -23.13 24.84 11.01
C ARG A 109 -23.56 25.66 9.80
N HIS A 110 -24.69 26.37 9.87
CA HIS A 110 -25.19 27.21 8.79
C HIS A 110 -24.21 28.29 8.37
N VAL A 111 -23.55 28.94 9.34
CA VAL A 111 -22.51 29.96 9.06
C VAL A 111 -21.33 29.35 8.30
N LYS A 112 -20.89 28.14 8.67
CA LYS A 112 -19.82 27.43 7.96
C LYS A 112 -20.26 26.97 6.57
N ASP A 113 -21.47 26.46 6.46
CA ASP A 113 -22.01 25.97 5.18
C ASP A 113 -22.21 27.11 4.18
N ALA A 114 -22.70 28.27 4.65
CA ALA A 114 -22.78 29.50 3.88
C ALA A 114 -21.40 30.00 3.44
N GLU A 115 -20.40 29.97 4.33
CA GLU A 115 -19.02 30.36 4.01
C GLU A 115 -18.41 29.45 2.92
N VAL A 116 -18.61 28.14 3.01
CA VAL A 116 -18.16 27.17 1.99
C VAL A 116 -18.80 27.48 0.64
N LEU A 117 -20.11 27.76 0.63
CA LEU A 117 -20.85 28.02 -0.60
C LEU A 117 -20.48 29.38 -1.22
N ILE A 118 -20.24 30.42 -0.42
CA ILE A 118 -19.74 31.72 -0.92
C ILE A 118 -18.35 31.55 -1.53
N LYS A 119 -17.41 30.90 -0.83
CA LYS A 119 -16.05 30.64 -1.32
C LYS A 119 -16.02 29.72 -2.54
N SER A 120 -17.09 29.00 -2.81
CA SER A 120 -17.16 28.09 -3.96
C SER A 120 -17.31 28.78 -5.31
N GLY A 121 -17.80 30.03 -5.36
CA GLY A 121 -18.11 30.70 -6.63
C GLY A 121 -19.27 30.08 -7.44
N LEU A 122 -19.91 29.00 -6.96
CA LEU A 122 -21.05 28.36 -7.63
C LEU A 122 -22.31 29.25 -7.70
N LEU A 123 -22.35 30.32 -6.91
CA LEU A 123 -23.40 31.35 -6.98
C LEU A 123 -23.27 32.24 -8.22
N ILE A 124 -22.06 32.38 -8.77
CA ILE A 124 -21.76 33.29 -9.89
C ILE A 124 -21.84 32.53 -11.23
N ASP A 125 -21.52 31.23 -11.25
CA ASP A 125 -21.26 30.47 -12.47
C ASP A 125 -22.50 29.95 -13.22
N ASN A 126 -23.70 30.00 -12.64
CA ASN A 126 -24.92 29.56 -13.33
C ASN A 126 -25.54 30.63 -14.26
N GLY A 127 -24.97 31.84 -14.31
CA GLY A 127 -25.54 32.99 -15.02
C GLY A 127 -24.72 33.54 -16.19
N ILE A 128 -23.46 33.16 -16.36
CA ILE A 128 -22.66 33.66 -17.50
C ILE A 128 -22.55 32.56 -18.55
N VAL A 129 -23.57 32.50 -19.41
CA VAL A 129 -23.33 32.22 -20.82
C VAL A 129 -22.40 33.34 -21.29
N VAL A 130 -21.08 33.18 -21.12
CA VAL A 130 -20.12 34.01 -21.84
C VAL A 130 -20.25 33.57 -23.29
N SER A 131 -21.15 34.23 -24.00
CA SER A 131 -21.11 34.34 -25.44
C SER A 131 -19.74 34.92 -25.81
N GLY A 132 -18.76 34.02 -26.03
CA GLY A 132 -17.44 34.40 -26.53
C GLY A 132 -16.26 34.00 -25.65
N PHE A 133 -16.11 32.73 -25.28
CA PHE A 133 -14.80 32.08 -25.28
C PHE A 133 -14.94 30.65 -25.78
N SER A 134 -14.24 30.35 -26.86
CA SER A 134 -14.17 29.02 -27.46
C SER A 134 -13.34 28.09 -26.56
N ILE A 135 -13.80 26.84 -26.47
CA ILE A 135 -13.08 25.67 -25.93
C ILE A 135 -12.84 25.72 -24.41
N SER A 136 -13.89 25.47 -23.62
CA SER A 136 -13.69 24.84 -22.31
C SER A 136 -13.03 23.48 -22.57
N SER A 137 -11.75 23.34 -22.22
CA SER A 137 -11.10 22.04 -22.29
C SER A 137 -11.88 21.07 -21.42
N LYS A 138 -12.06 19.80 -21.84
CA LYS A 138 -12.77 18.77 -21.05
C LYS A 138 -12.31 18.72 -19.58
N LYS A 139 -11.05 19.06 -19.33
CA LYS A 139 -10.43 19.15 -17.99
C LYS A 139 -11.04 20.25 -17.09
N GLU A 140 -11.43 21.39 -17.66
CA GLU A 140 -12.05 22.48 -16.90
C GLU A 140 -13.47 22.10 -16.46
N ALA A 141 -14.24 21.47 -17.35
CA ALA A 141 -15.57 20.94 -17.02
C ALA A 141 -15.50 19.94 -15.87
N VAL A 142 -14.57 18.97 -15.94
CA VAL A 142 -14.35 17.99 -14.85
C VAL A 142 -13.94 18.68 -13.54
N ARG A 143 -13.14 19.76 -13.60
CA ARG A 143 -12.75 20.49 -12.39
C ARG A 143 -13.93 21.19 -11.73
N LEU A 144 -14.80 21.84 -12.52
CA LEU A 144 -16.01 22.48 -12.02
C LEU A 144 -16.98 21.45 -11.43
N GLU A 145 -17.18 20.33 -12.13
CA GLU A 145 -18.00 19.22 -11.64
C GLU A 145 -17.45 18.63 -10.33
N ALA A 146 -16.15 18.30 -10.28
CA ALA A 146 -15.51 17.80 -9.06
C ALA A 146 -15.67 18.77 -7.88
N ARG A 147 -15.50 20.07 -8.12
CA ARG A 147 -15.72 21.10 -7.08
C ARG A 147 -17.17 21.11 -6.60
N ASN A 148 -18.14 21.05 -7.51
CA ASN A 148 -19.57 20.99 -7.18
C ASN A 148 -19.89 19.74 -6.33
N LEU A 149 -19.39 18.57 -6.74
CA LEU A 149 -19.59 17.31 -6.01
C LEU A 149 -18.98 17.39 -4.59
N VAL A 150 -17.76 17.90 -4.45
CA VAL A 150 -17.11 18.09 -3.13
C VAL A 150 -17.97 18.96 -2.21
N ILE A 151 -18.55 20.04 -2.73
CA ILE A 151 -19.40 20.94 -1.93
C ILE A 151 -20.70 20.24 -1.53
N ARG A 152 -21.37 19.56 -2.48
CA ARG A 152 -22.58 18.77 -2.17
C ARG A 152 -22.29 17.71 -1.10
N LEU A 153 -21.10 17.10 -1.12
CA LEU A 153 -20.67 16.13 -0.10
C LEU A 153 -20.37 16.78 1.26
N GLN A 154 -19.96 18.05 1.30
CA GLN A 154 -19.72 18.77 2.55
C GLN A 154 -21.04 19.21 3.19
N ILE A 155 -21.85 19.99 2.46
CA ILE A 155 -22.96 20.77 3.03
C ILE A 155 -24.35 20.28 2.60
N GLY A 156 -24.44 19.37 1.63
CA GLY A 156 -25.72 18.89 1.13
C GLY A 156 -26.53 18.09 2.16
N GLY A 157 -27.86 18.08 1.98
CA GLY A 157 -28.74 17.13 2.66
C GLY A 157 -28.43 15.68 2.31
N VAL A 158 -29.08 14.72 2.98
CA VAL A 158 -28.81 13.27 2.83
C VAL A 158 -28.94 12.82 1.37
N GLU A 159 -30.02 13.20 0.69
CA GLU A 159 -30.23 12.85 -0.72
C GLU A 159 -29.19 13.50 -1.64
N SER A 160 -28.83 14.77 -1.38
CA SER A 160 -27.84 15.49 -2.17
C SER A 160 -26.46 14.85 -2.03
N LYS A 161 -26.07 14.43 -0.81
CA LYS A 161 -24.83 13.70 -0.52
C LYS A 161 -24.81 12.33 -1.20
N ASN A 162 -25.91 11.57 -1.14
CA ASN A 162 -26.04 10.28 -1.80
C ASN A 162 -25.87 10.41 -3.32
N SER A 163 -26.60 11.33 -3.95
CA SER A 163 -26.46 11.57 -5.39
C SER A 163 -25.06 12.09 -5.75
N ALA A 164 -24.45 12.95 -4.93
CA ALA A 164 -23.11 13.46 -5.19
C ALA A 164 -22.04 12.37 -5.10
N ILE A 165 -22.17 11.42 -4.16
CA ILE A 165 -21.20 10.32 -4.07
C ILE A 165 -21.35 9.33 -5.23
N ASP A 166 -22.57 9.13 -5.72
CA ASP A 166 -22.81 8.27 -6.90
C ASP A 166 -22.19 8.90 -8.16
N SER A 167 -22.42 10.19 -8.42
CA SER A 167 -21.77 10.90 -9.52
C SER A 167 -20.25 10.95 -9.37
N LEU A 168 -19.74 11.06 -8.13
CA LEU A 168 -18.30 11.00 -7.89
C LEU A 168 -17.72 9.63 -8.23
N ILE A 169 -18.42 8.54 -7.90
CA ILE A 169 -17.99 7.18 -8.25
C ILE A 169 -17.88 7.04 -9.77
N GLU A 170 -18.88 7.50 -10.52
CA GLU A 170 -18.89 7.50 -11.99
C GLU A 170 -17.70 8.30 -12.55
N LEU A 171 -17.53 9.55 -12.09
CA LEU A 171 -16.46 10.44 -12.55
C LEU A 171 -15.06 9.86 -12.34
N LEU A 172 -14.84 9.16 -11.22
CA LEU A 172 -13.54 8.55 -10.89
C LEU A 172 -13.28 7.26 -11.66
N GLN A 173 -14.31 6.57 -12.16
CA GLN A 173 -14.13 5.36 -12.96
C GLN A 173 -13.67 5.66 -14.39
N GLU A 174 -13.93 6.87 -14.90
CA GLU A 174 -13.59 7.24 -16.29
C GLU A 174 -12.09 7.38 -16.56
N ASP A 175 -11.36 8.13 -15.71
CA ASP A 175 -9.94 8.45 -15.94
C ASP A 175 -9.21 8.70 -14.60
N ASP A 176 -7.97 8.22 -14.47
CA ASP A 176 -7.08 8.54 -13.34
C ASP A 176 -6.81 10.05 -13.22
N LYS A 177 -6.90 10.81 -14.33
CA LYS A 177 -6.82 12.27 -14.30
C LYS A 177 -7.98 12.89 -13.53
N ASN A 178 -9.18 12.33 -13.64
CA ASN A 178 -10.35 12.81 -12.88
C ASN A 178 -10.15 12.58 -11.39
N VAL A 179 -9.53 11.45 -11.02
CA VAL A 179 -9.10 11.18 -9.63
C VAL A 179 -8.18 12.28 -9.12
N MET A 180 -7.15 12.63 -9.89
CA MET A 180 -6.21 13.69 -9.49
C MET A 180 -6.88 15.06 -9.39
N ILE A 181 -7.85 15.37 -10.27
CA ILE A 181 -8.62 16.61 -10.19
C ILE A 181 -9.46 16.63 -8.90
N CYS A 182 -10.17 15.55 -8.58
CA CYS A 182 -11.00 15.46 -7.36
C CYS A 182 -10.14 15.55 -6.09
N VAL A 183 -8.98 14.90 -6.08
CA VAL A 183 -8.00 14.99 -4.98
C VAL A 183 -7.52 16.43 -4.81
N ALA A 184 -7.21 17.13 -5.90
CA ALA A 184 -6.82 18.54 -5.87
C ALA A 184 -7.95 19.47 -5.40
N GLN A 185 -9.21 19.09 -5.59
CA GLN A 185 -10.38 19.80 -5.03
C GLN A 185 -10.63 19.48 -3.55
N GLY A 186 -9.80 18.66 -2.90
CA GLY A 186 -9.90 18.37 -1.48
C GLY A 186 -10.97 17.34 -1.13
N VAL A 187 -11.27 16.40 -2.03
CA VAL A 187 -12.27 15.35 -1.78
C VAL A 187 -11.91 14.43 -0.62
N VAL A 188 -10.62 14.13 -0.40
CA VAL A 188 -10.17 13.15 0.60
C VAL A 188 -10.57 13.52 2.04
N PRO A 189 -10.27 14.73 2.57
CA PRO A 189 -10.72 15.14 3.89
C PRO A 189 -12.25 15.09 4.06
N VAL A 190 -13.01 15.33 2.98
CA VAL A 190 -14.48 15.26 3.01
C VAL A 190 -14.96 13.82 3.17
N LEU A 191 -14.36 12.90 2.40
CA LEU A 191 -14.67 11.48 2.49
C LEU A 191 -14.36 10.92 3.89
N VAL A 192 -13.22 11.29 4.48
CA VAL A 192 -12.88 10.85 5.85
C VAL A 192 -13.95 11.31 6.84
N ARG A 193 -14.41 12.56 6.77
CA ARG A 193 -15.50 13.06 7.62
C ARG A 193 -16.83 12.34 7.38
N LEU A 194 -17.12 11.95 6.13
CA LEU A 194 -18.35 11.19 5.82
C LEU A 194 -18.36 9.80 6.46
N LEU A 195 -17.20 9.20 6.71
CA LEU A 195 -17.11 7.92 7.42
C LEU A 195 -17.54 8.01 8.89
N ASP A 196 -17.43 9.19 9.52
CA ASP A 196 -17.89 9.44 10.89
C ASP A 196 -19.41 9.62 10.95
N SER A 197 -19.99 10.37 10.01
CA SER A 197 -21.31 11.00 10.19
C SER A 197 -22.47 10.43 9.36
N CYS A 198 -22.30 9.30 8.68
CA CYS A 198 -23.30 8.82 7.71
C CYS A 198 -23.80 7.38 7.94
N SER A 199 -24.89 7.04 7.23
CA SER A 199 -25.49 5.71 7.21
C SER A 199 -24.51 4.65 6.70
N LEU A 200 -24.75 3.38 7.02
CA LEU A 200 -23.89 2.27 6.57
C LEU A 200 -23.67 2.28 5.06
N VAL A 201 -24.76 2.44 4.28
CA VAL A 201 -24.70 2.51 2.81
C VAL A 201 -23.77 3.62 2.32
N MET A 202 -23.85 4.80 2.92
CA MET A 202 -22.99 5.93 2.55
C MET A 202 -21.53 5.65 2.92
N LYS A 203 -21.26 4.98 4.05
CA LYS A 203 -19.91 4.56 4.41
C LYS A 203 -19.32 3.60 3.38
N GLU A 204 -20.09 2.62 2.92
CA GLU A 204 -19.63 1.67 1.89
C GLU A 204 -19.28 2.38 0.58
N LYS A 205 -20.14 3.29 0.10
CA LYS A 205 -19.86 4.13 -1.07
C LYS A 205 -18.61 4.99 -0.87
N THR A 206 -18.45 5.56 0.31
CA THR A 206 -17.27 6.37 0.68
C THR A 206 -15.98 5.55 0.67
N VAL A 207 -15.99 4.33 1.22
CA VAL A 207 -14.85 3.41 1.16
C VAL A 207 -14.56 3.00 -0.28
N ALA A 208 -15.58 2.81 -1.12
CA ALA A 208 -15.38 2.52 -2.54
C ALA A 208 -14.67 3.67 -3.28
N VAL A 209 -15.03 4.92 -2.97
CA VAL A 209 -14.34 6.11 -3.51
C VAL A 209 -12.89 6.17 -3.02
N ILE A 210 -12.65 5.96 -1.72
CA ILE A 210 -11.29 5.95 -1.13
C ILE A 210 -10.44 4.85 -1.76
N SER A 211 -11.02 3.67 -1.95
CA SER A 211 -10.40 2.54 -2.64
C SER A 211 -9.98 2.93 -4.06
N ARG A 212 -10.87 3.56 -4.84
CA ARG A 212 -10.54 4.04 -6.19
C ARG A 212 -9.42 5.07 -6.21
N ILE A 213 -9.43 6.01 -5.26
CA ILE A 213 -8.35 7.00 -5.09
C ILE A 213 -7.03 6.26 -4.82
N SER A 214 -7.02 5.30 -3.89
CA SER A 214 -5.81 4.57 -3.46
C SER A 214 -5.12 3.77 -4.56
N MET A 215 -5.84 3.43 -5.64
CA MET A 215 -5.29 2.72 -6.80
C MET A 215 -4.43 3.63 -7.70
N VAL A 216 -4.51 4.97 -7.54
CA VAL A 216 -3.72 5.94 -8.30
C VAL A 216 -2.45 6.30 -7.51
N GLU A 217 -1.28 5.95 -8.02
CA GLU A 217 0.00 6.13 -7.29
C GLU A 217 0.23 7.57 -6.82
N SER A 218 -0.05 8.56 -7.68
CA SER A 218 0.13 9.97 -7.38
C SER A 218 -0.84 10.53 -6.34
N SER A 219 -1.88 9.81 -5.93
CA SER A 219 -2.85 10.26 -4.92
C SER A 219 -2.55 9.71 -3.51
N LYS A 220 -1.78 8.62 -3.40
CA LYS A 220 -1.59 7.86 -2.15
C LYS A 220 -1.08 8.71 -1.00
N HIS A 221 -0.21 9.68 -1.29
CA HIS A 221 0.33 10.60 -0.29
C HIS A 221 -0.75 11.39 0.46
N VAL A 222 -1.86 11.73 -0.18
CA VAL A 222 -2.98 12.45 0.45
C VAL A 222 -3.74 11.54 1.41
N LEU A 223 -3.93 10.26 1.05
CA LEU A 223 -4.55 9.28 1.94
C LEU A 223 -3.66 8.99 3.16
N ILE A 224 -2.34 8.94 2.96
CA ILE A 224 -1.38 8.76 4.07
C ILE A 224 -1.43 9.97 5.02
N ALA A 225 -1.65 11.19 4.50
CA ALA A 225 -1.72 12.40 5.31
C ALA A 225 -2.93 12.43 6.27
N GLU A 226 -4.02 11.75 5.96
CA GLU A 226 -5.16 11.57 6.89
C GLU A 226 -4.79 10.69 8.10
N GLY A 227 -3.76 9.85 7.95
CA GLY A 227 -3.15 9.10 9.03
C GLY A 227 -4.11 8.16 9.76
N LEU A 228 -4.10 8.24 11.10
CA LEU A 228 -4.82 7.31 11.97
C LEU A 228 -6.35 7.42 11.85
N SER A 229 -6.90 8.58 11.45
CA SER A 229 -8.35 8.76 11.33
C SER A 229 -8.92 7.84 10.26
N LEU A 230 -8.33 7.85 9.07
CA LEU A 230 -8.71 6.99 7.95
C LEU A 230 -8.48 5.51 8.30
N LEU A 231 -7.32 5.18 8.88
CA LEU A 231 -7.02 3.79 9.27
C LEU A 231 -8.06 3.22 10.24
N ASN A 232 -8.44 3.97 11.28
CA ASN A 232 -9.44 3.50 12.25
C ASN A 232 -10.79 3.20 11.59
N HIS A 233 -11.19 4.00 10.60
CA HIS A 233 -12.42 3.75 9.86
C HIS A 233 -12.33 2.51 8.98
N LEU A 234 -11.23 2.33 8.26
CA LEU A 234 -11.01 1.17 7.41
C LEU A 234 -10.98 -0.13 8.24
N LEU A 235 -10.34 -0.11 9.42
CA LEU A 235 -10.32 -1.26 10.33
C LEU A 235 -11.72 -1.62 10.84
N ARG A 236 -12.53 -0.64 11.25
CA ARG A 236 -13.94 -0.87 11.61
C ARG A 236 -14.75 -1.49 10.46
N VAL A 237 -14.47 -1.09 9.22
CA VAL A 237 -15.11 -1.67 8.03
C VAL A 237 -14.66 -3.11 7.81
N LEU A 238 -13.41 -3.47 8.09
CA LEU A 238 -12.95 -4.86 8.04
C LEU A 238 -13.71 -5.75 9.04
N GLU A 239 -14.01 -5.24 10.23
CA GLU A 239 -14.74 -5.96 11.27
C GLU A 239 -16.21 -6.16 10.86
N SER A 240 -16.94 -5.07 10.59
CA SER A 240 -18.41 -5.08 10.52
C SER A 240 -19.02 -4.71 9.17
N GLY A 241 -18.22 -4.46 8.13
CA GLY A 241 -18.73 -4.08 6.80
C GLY A 241 -19.29 -5.26 5.99
N SER A 242 -20.04 -4.96 4.91
CA SER A 242 -20.41 -5.99 3.93
C SER A 242 -19.17 -6.55 3.21
N GLY A 243 -19.32 -7.71 2.55
CA GLY A 243 -18.22 -8.28 1.76
C GLY A 243 -17.64 -7.30 0.72
N PHE A 244 -18.49 -6.51 0.08
CA PHE A 244 -18.06 -5.44 -0.84
C PHE A 244 -17.26 -4.35 -0.11
N ALA A 245 -17.74 -3.88 1.04
CA ALA A 245 -17.05 -2.86 1.81
C ALA A 245 -15.70 -3.35 2.37
N LYS A 246 -15.64 -4.59 2.84
CA LYS A 246 -14.39 -5.24 3.28
C LYS A 246 -13.39 -5.33 2.15
N GLU A 247 -13.81 -5.73 0.95
CA GLU A 247 -12.94 -5.76 -0.24
C GLU A 247 -12.33 -4.37 -0.53
N LYS A 248 -13.17 -3.33 -0.58
CA LYS A 248 -12.73 -1.95 -0.85
C LYS A 248 -11.83 -1.42 0.27
N ALA A 249 -12.10 -1.77 1.52
CA ALA A 249 -11.23 -1.44 2.65
C ALA A 249 -9.86 -2.12 2.52
N CYS A 250 -9.79 -3.40 2.13
CA CYS A 250 -8.53 -4.09 1.88
C CYS A 250 -7.70 -3.40 0.77
N VAL A 251 -8.33 -2.96 -0.33
CA VAL A 251 -7.65 -2.21 -1.40
C VAL A 251 -7.02 -0.92 -0.85
N ALA A 252 -7.79 -0.14 -0.09
CA ALA A 252 -7.29 1.10 0.50
C ALA A 252 -6.17 0.84 1.53
N LEU A 253 -6.34 -0.15 2.41
CA LEU A 253 -5.34 -0.54 3.39
C LEU A 253 -4.05 -1.06 2.74
N GLN A 254 -4.14 -1.72 1.59
CA GLN A 254 -2.95 -2.20 0.89
C GLN A 254 -2.06 -1.03 0.47
N ALA A 255 -2.64 0.08 0.00
CA ALA A 255 -1.89 1.29 -0.31
C ALA A 255 -1.29 1.98 0.94
N LEU A 256 -1.95 1.88 2.09
CA LEU A 256 -1.53 2.52 3.34
C LEU A 256 -0.53 1.68 4.16
N SER A 257 -0.49 0.37 3.95
CA SER A 257 0.28 -0.61 4.73
C SER A 257 1.80 -0.62 4.45
N LEU A 258 2.28 0.19 3.50
CA LEU A 258 3.71 0.32 3.18
C LEU A 258 4.46 1.32 4.07
N SER A 259 3.77 1.99 5.01
CA SER A 259 4.41 2.80 6.07
C SER A 259 4.57 1.96 7.33
N LYS A 260 5.74 2.08 7.97
CA LYS A 260 6.04 1.41 9.25
C LYS A 260 5.02 1.80 10.34
N GLU A 261 4.69 3.08 10.43
CA GLU A 261 3.76 3.63 11.41
C GLU A 261 2.35 3.08 11.21
N ASN A 262 1.90 3.01 9.94
CA ASN A 262 0.60 2.46 9.58
C ASN A 262 0.55 0.95 9.82
N ALA A 263 1.61 0.22 9.47
CA ALA A 263 1.69 -1.22 9.69
C ALA A 263 1.59 -1.57 11.18
N ARG A 264 2.34 -0.84 12.02
CA ARG A 264 2.25 -0.96 13.48
C ARG A 264 0.84 -0.63 13.98
N ALA A 265 0.22 0.44 13.48
CA ALA A 265 -1.14 0.81 13.88
C ALA A 265 -2.19 -0.24 13.50
N ILE A 266 -2.05 -0.88 12.33
CA ILE A 266 -2.93 -1.97 11.88
C ILE A 266 -2.74 -3.20 12.78
N GLY A 267 -1.48 -3.59 13.05
CA GLY A 267 -1.16 -4.73 13.92
C GLY A 267 -1.71 -4.57 15.34
N CYS A 268 -1.43 -3.45 16.01
CA CYS A 268 -1.88 -3.20 17.39
C CYS A 268 -3.39 -3.07 17.56
N ARG A 269 -4.16 -2.96 16.47
CA ARG A 269 -5.63 -2.77 16.49
C ARG A 269 -6.38 -4.01 16.01
N GLY A 270 -5.76 -5.19 16.04
CA GLY A 270 -6.40 -6.44 15.63
C GLY A 270 -6.60 -6.57 14.12
N GLY A 271 -6.01 -5.68 13.32
CA GLY A 271 -6.19 -5.70 11.86
C GLY A 271 -5.67 -6.99 11.21
N ILE A 272 -4.64 -7.62 11.78
CA ILE A 272 -4.13 -8.92 11.28
C ILE A 272 -5.19 -10.01 11.45
N SER A 273 -5.85 -10.11 12.61
CA SER A 273 -6.96 -11.06 12.83
C SER A 273 -8.07 -10.87 11.79
N SER A 274 -8.57 -9.64 11.61
CA SER A 274 -9.64 -9.36 10.64
C SER A 274 -9.24 -9.68 9.20
N LEU A 275 -7.98 -9.43 8.82
CA LEU A 275 -7.48 -9.74 7.49
C LEU A 275 -7.36 -11.27 7.28
N LEU A 276 -6.96 -12.03 8.31
CA LEU A 276 -6.90 -13.49 8.25
C LEU A 276 -8.30 -14.12 8.12
N GLU A 277 -9.29 -13.59 8.84
CA GLU A 277 -10.69 -14.01 8.67
C GLU A 277 -11.19 -13.78 7.23
N ILE A 278 -10.84 -12.63 6.63
CA ILE A 278 -11.17 -12.33 5.23
C ILE A 278 -10.43 -13.28 4.28
N CYS A 279 -9.19 -13.67 4.58
CA CYS A 279 -8.50 -14.70 3.81
C CYS A 279 -9.25 -16.04 3.84
N GLN A 280 -9.84 -16.43 4.98
CA GLN A 280 -10.57 -17.70 5.10
C GLN A 280 -11.97 -17.69 4.47
N GLY A 281 -12.72 -16.58 4.60
CA GLY A 281 -14.15 -16.54 4.25
C GLY A 281 -14.57 -15.47 3.23
N GLY A 282 -13.64 -14.66 2.72
CA GLY A 282 -13.93 -13.56 1.80
C GLY A 282 -14.20 -13.98 0.34
N SER A 283 -14.63 -13.01 -0.48
CA SER A 283 -14.65 -13.19 -1.94
C SER A 283 -13.24 -13.44 -2.48
N PRO A 284 -13.07 -14.07 -3.65
CA PRO A 284 -11.75 -14.26 -4.27
C PRO A 284 -10.94 -12.95 -4.41
N GLY A 285 -11.62 -11.83 -4.67
CA GLY A 285 -11.01 -10.50 -4.68
C GLY A 285 -10.59 -10.03 -3.29
N SER A 286 -11.49 -10.13 -2.31
CA SER A 286 -11.21 -9.77 -0.91
C SER A 286 -10.04 -10.55 -0.33
N GLN A 287 -9.99 -11.86 -0.58
CA GLN A 287 -8.92 -12.75 -0.17
C GLN A 287 -7.56 -12.30 -0.73
N ALA A 288 -7.52 -11.97 -2.02
CA ALA A 288 -6.30 -11.54 -2.69
C ALA A 288 -5.78 -10.21 -2.14
N PHE A 289 -6.66 -9.22 -1.92
CA PHE A 289 -6.28 -7.94 -1.34
C PHE A 289 -5.90 -8.07 0.14
N ALA A 290 -6.64 -8.85 0.93
CA ALA A 290 -6.33 -9.08 2.35
C ALA A 290 -4.95 -9.74 2.52
N ALA A 291 -4.66 -10.79 1.74
CA ALA A 291 -3.33 -11.41 1.72
C ALA A 291 -2.24 -10.41 1.29
N GLY A 292 -2.57 -9.50 0.38
CA GLY A 292 -1.66 -8.44 -0.05
C GLY A 292 -1.38 -7.38 1.03
N VAL A 293 -2.37 -7.04 1.87
CA VAL A 293 -2.15 -6.21 3.07
C VAL A 293 -1.24 -6.94 4.05
N LEU A 294 -1.56 -8.20 4.37
CA LEU A 294 -0.75 -9.03 5.28
C LEU A 294 0.71 -9.14 4.82
N ARG A 295 0.93 -9.34 3.50
CA ARG A 295 2.27 -9.35 2.91
C ARG A 295 3.05 -8.06 3.20
N ASN A 296 2.41 -6.90 3.08
CA ASN A 296 3.05 -5.61 3.35
C ASN A 296 3.36 -5.45 4.84
N LEU A 297 2.43 -5.84 5.73
CA LEU A 297 2.65 -5.80 7.18
C LEU A 297 3.85 -6.65 7.59
N ALA A 298 3.97 -7.86 7.04
CA ALA A 298 5.06 -8.80 7.32
C ALA A 298 6.47 -8.27 6.96
N LEU A 299 6.58 -7.19 6.19
CA LEU A 299 7.87 -6.51 5.96
C LEU A 299 8.44 -5.89 7.23
N PHE A 300 7.59 -5.57 8.20
CA PHE A 300 7.96 -4.87 9.42
C PHE A 300 8.05 -5.86 10.60
N GLY A 301 9.25 -5.99 11.16
CA GLY A 301 9.54 -6.90 12.28
C GLY A 301 8.60 -6.73 13.48
N GLU A 302 8.17 -5.50 13.78
CA GLU A 302 7.26 -5.17 14.89
C GLU A 302 5.87 -5.81 14.77
N THR A 303 5.46 -6.26 13.57
CA THR A 303 4.17 -6.93 13.37
C THR A 303 4.27 -8.45 13.49
N LYS A 304 5.49 -9.03 13.46
CA LYS A 304 5.68 -10.49 13.42
C LYS A 304 5.07 -11.19 14.63
N GLU A 305 5.16 -10.60 15.82
CA GLU A 305 4.54 -11.14 17.04
C GLU A 305 3.02 -11.28 16.87
N ASN A 306 2.34 -10.29 16.28
CA ASN A 306 0.91 -10.38 16.00
C ASN A 306 0.57 -11.50 15.00
N PHE A 307 1.42 -11.76 14.00
CA PHE A 307 1.23 -12.91 13.10
C PHE A 307 1.34 -14.26 13.82
N VAL A 308 2.23 -14.36 14.81
CA VAL A 308 2.41 -15.56 15.63
C VAL A 308 1.21 -15.77 16.54
N GLU A 309 0.77 -14.72 17.24
CA GLU A 309 -0.40 -14.74 18.13
C GLU A 309 -1.67 -15.21 17.39
N GLU A 310 -1.87 -14.74 16.17
CA GLU A 310 -3.03 -15.05 15.33
C GLU A 310 -2.88 -16.36 14.52
N ASN A 311 -1.85 -17.16 14.77
CA ASN A 311 -1.57 -18.41 14.04
C ASN A 311 -1.58 -18.26 12.51
N ALA A 312 -1.05 -17.14 12.01
CA ALA A 312 -1.22 -16.73 10.62
C ALA A 312 -0.62 -17.72 9.60
N ILE A 313 0.43 -18.47 9.97
CA ILE A 313 1.08 -19.45 9.09
C ILE A 313 0.06 -20.46 8.55
N PHE A 314 -0.80 -21.01 9.41
CA PHE A 314 -1.80 -22.01 9.01
C PHE A 314 -2.73 -21.45 7.93
N VAL A 315 -3.25 -20.23 8.15
CA VAL A 315 -4.14 -19.54 7.20
C VAL A 315 -3.43 -19.26 5.88
N LEU A 316 -2.19 -18.75 5.93
CA LEU A 316 -1.40 -18.45 4.74
C LEU A 316 -1.09 -19.72 3.94
N ILE A 317 -0.77 -20.84 4.59
CA ILE A 317 -0.54 -22.13 3.91
C ILE A 317 -1.82 -22.65 3.23
N SER A 318 -2.97 -22.54 3.91
CA SER A 318 -4.27 -22.86 3.29
C SER A 318 -4.51 -22.00 2.05
N MET A 319 -4.21 -20.69 2.13
CA MET A 319 -4.35 -19.76 1.02
C MET A 319 -3.46 -20.09 -0.17
N VAL A 320 -2.23 -20.54 0.05
CA VAL A 320 -1.34 -21.01 -1.03
C VAL A 320 -1.94 -22.22 -1.76
N SER A 321 -2.74 -23.03 -1.07
CA SER A 321 -3.28 -24.29 -1.60
C SER A 321 -4.62 -24.12 -2.32
N SER A 322 -5.46 -23.18 -1.89
CA SER A 322 -6.84 -23.02 -2.42
C SER A 322 -7.17 -21.64 -2.99
N GLY A 323 -6.29 -20.65 -2.82
CA GLY A 323 -6.54 -19.27 -3.26
C GLY A 323 -6.47 -19.07 -4.78
N THR A 324 -6.89 -17.90 -5.25
CA THR A 324 -6.63 -17.44 -6.62
C THR A 324 -5.14 -17.23 -6.86
N SER A 325 -4.69 -17.18 -8.12
CA SER A 325 -3.28 -16.92 -8.45
C SER A 325 -2.68 -15.71 -7.71
N LEU A 326 -3.42 -14.59 -7.66
CA LEU A 326 -2.99 -13.38 -6.94
C LEU A 326 -2.96 -13.60 -5.41
N ALA A 327 -3.95 -14.31 -4.86
CA ALA A 327 -4.00 -14.62 -3.44
C ALA A 327 -2.87 -15.57 -3.02
N GLN A 328 -2.56 -16.59 -3.85
CA GLN A 328 -1.43 -17.50 -3.65
C GLN A 328 -0.10 -16.73 -3.68
N GLU A 329 0.11 -15.87 -4.69
CA GLU A 329 1.33 -15.05 -4.79
C GLU A 329 1.50 -14.14 -3.56
N ASN A 330 0.42 -13.48 -3.12
CA ASN A 330 0.46 -12.65 -1.91
C ASN A 330 0.71 -13.47 -0.63
N ALA A 331 0.11 -14.66 -0.50
CA ALA A 331 0.31 -15.53 0.65
C ALA A 331 1.75 -16.06 0.72
N VAL A 332 2.31 -16.54 -0.40
CA VAL A 332 3.72 -16.95 -0.49
C VAL A 332 4.65 -15.78 -0.18
N GLY A 333 4.35 -14.59 -0.72
CA GLY A 333 5.11 -13.37 -0.43
C GLY A 333 5.05 -12.97 1.05
N CYS A 334 3.91 -13.15 1.70
CA CYS A 334 3.76 -12.92 3.14
C CYS A 334 4.63 -13.90 3.95
N LEU A 335 4.57 -15.19 3.63
CA LEU A 335 5.42 -16.22 4.25
C LEU A 335 6.90 -15.94 4.04
N ALA A 336 7.30 -15.49 2.85
CA ALA A 336 8.67 -15.09 2.56
C ALA A 336 9.13 -13.94 3.47
N ASN A 337 8.30 -12.93 3.69
CA ASN A 337 8.62 -11.81 4.55
C ASN A 337 8.70 -12.22 6.03
N LEU A 338 7.74 -13.04 6.51
CA LEU A 338 7.72 -13.55 7.88
C LEU A 338 8.96 -14.38 8.21
N THR A 339 9.32 -15.31 7.33
CA THR A 339 10.48 -16.20 7.50
C THR A 339 11.82 -15.50 7.35
N SER A 340 11.86 -14.25 6.87
CA SER A 340 13.11 -13.51 6.73
C SER A 340 13.79 -13.29 8.09
N GLY A 341 14.89 -14.02 8.34
CA GLY A 341 15.69 -13.92 9.56
C GLY A 341 15.07 -14.57 10.81
N ASP A 342 14.06 -15.43 10.66
CA ASP A 342 13.35 -16.05 11.78
C ASP A 342 13.25 -17.58 11.61
N GLU A 343 14.10 -18.33 12.31
CA GLU A 343 14.17 -19.78 12.18
C GLU A 343 12.93 -20.49 12.75
N ASP A 344 12.30 -19.96 13.80
CA ASP A 344 11.11 -20.55 14.41
C ASP A 344 9.91 -20.47 13.45
N LEU A 345 9.76 -19.35 12.75
CA LEU A 345 8.78 -19.20 11.68
C LEU A 345 9.10 -20.10 10.48
N MET A 346 10.37 -20.26 10.09
CA MET A 346 10.75 -21.21 9.04
C MET A 346 10.37 -22.65 9.39
N ILE A 347 10.65 -23.08 10.62
CA ILE A 347 10.29 -24.42 11.11
C ILE A 347 8.76 -24.58 11.13
N SER A 348 8.04 -23.57 11.60
CA SER A 348 6.57 -23.57 11.63
C SER A 348 5.98 -23.70 10.23
N VAL A 349 6.50 -22.98 9.24
CA VAL A 349 6.08 -23.11 7.83
C VAL A 349 6.25 -24.53 7.32
N VAL A 350 7.37 -25.19 7.63
CA VAL A 350 7.59 -26.59 7.22
C VAL A 350 6.65 -27.55 7.95
N ARG A 351 6.44 -27.35 9.26
CA ARG A 351 5.56 -28.18 10.09
C ARG A 351 4.11 -28.17 9.58
N GLU A 352 3.64 -27.02 9.11
CA GLU A 352 2.30 -26.86 8.51
C GLU A 352 2.23 -27.37 7.04
N GLY A 353 3.27 -28.04 6.53
CA GLY A 353 3.27 -28.61 5.17
C GLY A 353 3.71 -27.64 4.07
N GLY A 354 4.34 -26.51 4.43
CA GLY A 354 4.66 -25.43 3.50
C GLY A 354 5.58 -25.80 2.34
N ILE A 355 6.41 -26.84 2.46
CA ILE A 355 7.23 -27.32 1.34
C ILE A 355 6.34 -27.91 0.23
N GLN A 356 5.29 -28.67 0.58
CA GLN A 356 4.40 -29.25 -0.42
C GLN A 356 3.57 -28.14 -1.08
N CYS A 357 3.03 -27.22 -0.28
CA CYS A 357 2.30 -26.06 -0.81
C CYS A 357 3.16 -25.23 -1.75
N LEU A 358 4.44 -25.02 -1.41
CA LEU A 358 5.38 -24.32 -2.27
C LEU A 358 5.64 -25.06 -3.59
N LYS A 359 5.75 -26.40 -3.60
CA LYS A 359 5.86 -27.17 -4.85
C LYS A 359 4.60 -27.03 -5.71
N SER A 360 3.42 -27.17 -5.10
CA SER A 360 2.14 -27.02 -5.81
C SER A 360 1.97 -25.62 -6.40
N PHE A 361 2.32 -24.57 -5.67
CA PHE A 361 2.40 -23.20 -6.19
C PHE A 361 3.40 -23.12 -7.36
N TRP A 362 4.60 -23.65 -7.18
CA TRP A 362 5.63 -23.61 -8.21
C TRP A 362 5.20 -24.23 -9.54
N ASP A 363 4.48 -25.35 -9.45
CA ASP A 363 4.01 -26.11 -10.60
C ASP A 363 2.74 -25.49 -11.24
N SER A 364 2.00 -24.65 -10.50
CA SER A 364 0.76 -23.99 -10.99
C SER A 364 1.01 -22.63 -11.67
N VAL A 365 2.13 -21.97 -11.37
CA VAL A 365 2.42 -20.63 -11.89
C VAL A 365 2.77 -20.66 -13.38
N SER A 366 2.09 -19.82 -14.17
CA SER A 366 2.34 -19.68 -15.61
C SER A 366 3.47 -18.69 -15.96
N SER A 367 3.76 -17.72 -15.07
CA SER A 367 4.76 -16.68 -15.28
C SER A 367 5.92 -16.82 -14.30
N VAL A 368 7.14 -16.92 -14.82
CA VAL A 368 8.34 -17.01 -13.97
C VAL A 368 8.50 -15.79 -13.05
N LYS A 369 7.94 -14.64 -13.41
CA LYS A 369 7.95 -13.45 -12.52
C LYS A 369 7.19 -13.70 -11.22
N SER A 370 6.04 -14.37 -11.26
CA SER A 370 5.26 -14.69 -10.07
C SER A 370 5.94 -15.75 -9.20
N LEU A 371 6.91 -16.51 -9.73
CA LEU A 371 7.73 -17.42 -8.93
C LEU A 371 8.75 -16.70 -8.03
N GLU A 372 8.99 -15.40 -8.22
CA GLU A 372 9.97 -14.64 -7.43
C GLU A 372 9.71 -14.78 -5.92
N VAL A 373 8.45 -14.64 -5.49
CA VAL A 373 8.08 -14.82 -4.07
C VAL A 373 8.35 -16.24 -3.57
N GLY A 374 8.14 -17.25 -4.42
CA GLY A 374 8.37 -18.67 -4.08
C GLY A 374 9.86 -18.99 -3.95
N VAL A 375 10.70 -18.44 -4.83
CA VAL A 375 12.15 -18.59 -4.76
C VAL A 375 12.71 -17.86 -3.53
N VAL A 376 12.18 -16.69 -3.19
CA VAL A 376 12.58 -15.97 -1.97
C VAL A 376 12.19 -16.75 -0.72
N LEU A 377 10.98 -17.32 -0.65
CA LEU A 377 10.61 -18.20 0.45
C LEU A 377 11.56 -19.40 0.56
N LEU A 378 11.84 -20.09 -0.55
CA LEU A 378 12.78 -21.20 -0.58
C LEU A 378 14.18 -20.82 -0.10
N LYS A 379 14.69 -19.67 -0.55
CA LYS A 379 15.97 -19.12 -0.10
C LYS A 379 15.98 -18.96 1.41
N ASN A 380 14.94 -18.36 1.99
CA ASN A 380 14.84 -18.14 3.43
C ASN A 380 14.81 -19.48 4.18
N LEU A 381 13.95 -20.41 3.76
CA LEU A 381 13.88 -21.76 4.31
C LEU A 381 15.23 -22.49 4.27
N ALA A 382 16.02 -22.30 3.21
CA ALA A 382 17.34 -22.90 3.05
C ALA A 382 18.41 -22.37 4.02
N LEU A 383 18.17 -21.24 4.69
CA LEU A 383 19.10 -20.68 5.69
C LEU A 383 19.04 -21.46 7.02
N CYS A 384 17.89 -22.02 7.39
CA CYS A 384 17.75 -22.82 8.60
C CYS A 384 18.35 -24.23 8.39
N PRO A 385 19.31 -24.68 9.24
CA PRO A 385 19.97 -25.98 9.09
C PRO A 385 19.03 -27.19 9.10
N ILE A 386 17.96 -27.14 9.91
CA ILE A 386 16.98 -28.23 10.01
C ILE A 386 16.11 -28.24 8.75
N VAL A 387 15.59 -27.08 8.34
CA VAL A 387 14.66 -26.95 7.22
C VAL A 387 15.33 -27.30 5.89
N ARG A 388 16.58 -26.87 5.67
CA ARG A 388 17.28 -27.16 4.40
C ARG A 388 17.47 -28.66 4.15
N GLU A 389 17.58 -29.49 5.20
CA GLU A 389 17.62 -30.94 5.05
C GLU A 389 16.29 -31.48 4.52
N VAL A 390 15.18 -30.99 5.06
CA VAL A 390 13.81 -31.35 4.64
C VAL A 390 13.56 -30.92 3.19
N VAL A 391 13.97 -29.71 2.80
CA VAL A 391 13.84 -29.21 1.42
C VAL A 391 14.54 -30.14 0.42
N ILE A 392 15.72 -30.66 0.78
CA ILE A 392 16.45 -31.62 -0.06
C ILE A 392 15.75 -32.98 -0.08
N SER A 393 15.34 -33.53 1.08
CA SER A 393 14.67 -34.85 1.12
C SER A 393 13.35 -34.85 0.35
N GLU A 394 12.69 -33.70 0.29
CA GLU A 394 11.47 -33.48 -0.48
C GLU A 394 11.72 -33.32 -2.00
N GLY A 395 12.97 -33.38 -2.47
CA GLY A 395 13.28 -33.38 -3.91
C GLY A 395 12.98 -32.04 -4.59
N PHE A 396 13.28 -30.91 -3.91
CA PHE A 396 13.05 -29.58 -4.47
C PHE A 396 14.10 -29.18 -5.54
N ILE A 397 15.30 -29.77 -5.52
CA ILE A 397 16.43 -29.39 -6.39
C ILE A 397 16.05 -29.31 -7.89
N PRO A 398 15.35 -30.29 -8.50
CA PRO A 398 15.03 -30.22 -9.93
C PRO A 398 14.21 -28.99 -10.33
N ARG A 399 13.39 -28.42 -9.43
CA ARG A 399 12.59 -27.21 -9.68
C ARG A 399 13.44 -25.93 -9.73
N LEU A 400 14.62 -25.94 -9.11
CA LEU A 400 15.56 -24.81 -9.14
C LEU A 400 16.27 -24.66 -10.49
N VAL A 401 16.51 -25.76 -11.20
CA VAL A 401 17.28 -25.76 -12.44
C VAL A 401 16.70 -24.84 -13.53
N PRO A 402 15.40 -24.91 -13.88
CA PRO A 402 14.85 -24.03 -14.91
C PRO A 402 14.82 -22.55 -14.50
N VAL A 403 14.66 -22.23 -13.20
CA VAL A 403 14.59 -20.84 -12.75
C VAL A 403 15.97 -20.16 -12.68
N LEU A 404 17.06 -20.93 -12.51
CA LEU A 404 18.43 -20.40 -12.62
C LEU A 404 18.74 -19.83 -14.03
N GLY A 405 18.08 -20.36 -15.07
CA GLY A 405 18.26 -19.93 -16.46
C GLY A 405 17.17 -19.02 -17.01
N CYS A 406 16.25 -18.51 -16.17
CA CYS A 406 15.08 -17.78 -16.64
C CYS A 406 15.37 -16.32 -17.04
N GLY A 407 14.43 -15.66 -17.73
CA GLY A 407 14.57 -14.27 -18.16
C GLY A 407 14.48 -13.21 -17.04
N VAL A 408 14.12 -13.59 -15.82
CA VAL A 408 13.86 -12.65 -14.71
C VAL A 408 15.06 -12.57 -13.77
N LEU A 409 15.71 -11.41 -13.70
CA LEU A 409 16.95 -11.21 -12.95
C LEU A 409 16.83 -11.54 -11.45
N GLY A 410 15.80 -11.01 -10.78
CA GLY A 410 15.58 -11.23 -9.34
C GLY A 410 15.39 -12.72 -9.01
N VAL A 411 14.65 -13.44 -9.85
CA VAL A 411 14.43 -14.89 -9.74
C VAL A 411 15.76 -15.67 -9.85
N ARG A 412 16.60 -15.34 -10.84
CA ARG A 412 17.91 -16.00 -11.01
C ARG A 412 18.82 -15.78 -9.80
N ILE A 413 18.89 -14.54 -9.31
CA ILE A 413 19.71 -14.18 -8.13
C ILE A 413 19.25 -14.97 -6.91
N ALA A 414 17.95 -14.92 -6.58
CA ALA A 414 17.41 -15.63 -5.42
C ALA A 414 17.59 -17.16 -5.54
N ALA A 415 17.47 -17.72 -6.75
CA ALA A 415 17.69 -19.14 -7.00
C ALA A 415 19.16 -19.54 -6.77
N ALA A 416 20.12 -18.75 -7.22
CA ALA A 416 21.54 -19.01 -6.97
C ALA A 416 21.89 -18.91 -5.47
N GLU A 417 21.31 -17.96 -4.75
CA GLU A 417 21.45 -17.86 -3.29
C GLU A 417 20.86 -19.07 -2.56
N ALA A 418 19.70 -19.57 -3.01
CA ALA A 418 19.11 -20.81 -2.49
C ALA A 418 20.03 -22.00 -2.74
N VAL A 419 20.60 -22.14 -3.95
CA VAL A 419 21.58 -23.21 -4.28
C VAL A 419 22.80 -23.15 -3.37
N SER A 420 23.34 -21.96 -3.11
CA SER A 420 24.47 -21.80 -2.18
C SER A 420 24.13 -22.31 -0.78
N SER A 421 22.93 -21.98 -0.28
CA SER A 421 22.49 -22.32 1.08
C SER A 421 22.16 -23.81 1.24
N LEU A 422 21.52 -24.41 0.24
CA LEU A 422 21.20 -25.83 0.19
C LEU A 422 22.45 -26.71 -0.06
N GLY A 423 23.55 -26.14 -0.57
CA GLY A 423 24.81 -26.84 -0.84
C GLY A 423 25.65 -27.20 0.39
N PHE A 424 25.04 -27.43 1.54
CA PHE A 424 25.72 -27.61 2.83
C PHE A 424 26.41 -28.97 3.01
N SER A 425 25.88 -30.05 2.41
CA SER A 425 26.44 -31.41 2.57
C SER A 425 27.08 -31.94 1.29
N SER A 426 27.92 -32.97 1.40
CA SER A 426 28.50 -33.61 0.20
C SER A 426 27.41 -34.25 -0.68
N LYS A 427 26.34 -34.77 -0.06
CA LYS A 427 25.20 -35.37 -0.76
C LYS A 427 24.44 -34.30 -1.55
N SER A 428 24.02 -33.21 -0.90
CA SER A 428 23.25 -32.15 -1.57
C SER A 428 24.04 -31.45 -2.67
N ARG A 429 25.34 -31.19 -2.45
CA ARG A 429 26.22 -30.66 -3.51
C ARG A 429 26.25 -31.57 -4.72
N LYS A 430 26.49 -32.88 -4.52
CA LYS A 430 26.54 -33.86 -5.62
C LYS A 430 25.23 -33.89 -6.40
N GLU A 431 24.10 -33.95 -5.68
CA GLU A 431 22.76 -33.97 -6.26
C GLU A 431 22.50 -32.74 -7.13
N MET A 432 22.79 -31.53 -6.64
CA MET A 432 22.62 -30.29 -7.43
C MET A 432 23.46 -30.27 -8.72
N GLY A 433 24.68 -30.82 -8.66
CA GLY A 433 25.50 -30.96 -9.85
C GLY A 433 24.89 -31.92 -10.86
N GLU A 434 24.41 -33.08 -10.39
CA GLU A 434 23.76 -34.11 -11.21
C GLU A 434 22.41 -33.64 -11.79
N SER A 435 21.65 -32.81 -11.06
CA SER A 435 20.42 -32.18 -11.55
C SER A 435 20.67 -31.07 -12.57
N GLY A 436 21.90 -30.60 -12.75
CA GLY A 436 22.25 -29.64 -13.81
C GLY A 436 22.35 -28.18 -13.38
N CYS A 437 22.48 -27.86 -12.08
CA CYS A 437 22.59 -26.47 -11.62
C CYS A 437 23.85 -25.75 -12.12
N ILE A 438 24.92 -26.48 -12.47
CA ILE A 438 26.24 -25.90 -12.75
C ILE A 438 26.26 -25.05 -14.03
N VAL A 439 25.59 -25.48 -15.11
CA VAL A 439 25.66 -24.77 -16.40
C VAL A 439 24.94 -23.41 -16.33
N PRO A 440 23.70 -23.30 -15.84
CA PRO A 440 23.04 -22.00 -15.64
C PRO A 440 23.85 -21.06 -14.75
N LEU A 441 24.48 -21.57 -13.69
CA LEU A 441 25.33 -20.76 -12.82
C LEU A 441 26.59 -20.24 -13.55
N ILE A 442 27.16 -21.01 -14.49
CA ILE A 442 28.25 -20.51 -15.34
C ILE A 442 27.76 -19.39 -16.24
N ASP A 443 26.56 -19.52 -16.84
CA ASP A 443 25.99 -18.49 -17.70
C ASP A 443 25.73 -17.18 -16.95
N MET A 444 25.29 -17.26 -15.70
CA MET A 444 25.09 -16.09 -14.84
C MET A 444 26.39 -15.32 -14.52
N LEU A 445 27.59 -15.94 -14.60
CA LEU A 445 28.86 -15.23 -14.42
C LEU A 445 29.10 -14.16 -15.51
N ASP A 446 28.52 -14.37 -16.68
CA ASP A 446 28.60 -13.45 -17.82
C ASP A 446 27.46 -12.40 -17.79
N GLY A 447 26.67 -12.36 -16.71
CA GLY A 447 25.54 -11.45 -16.52
C GLY A 447 25.92 -9.96 -16.58
N LYS A 448 24.91 -9.08 -16.59
CA LYS A 448 25.16 -7.63 -16.56
C LYS A 448 25.22 -7.09 -15.12
N ALA A 449 24.38 -7.62 -14.24
CA ALA A 449 24.30 -7.20 -12.85
C ALA A 449 25.45 -7.77 -12.01
N ILE A 450 25.94 -7.00 -11.04
CA ILE A 450 27.02 -7.46 -10.13
C ILE A 450 26.48 -8.51 -9.16
N GLU A 451 25.25 -8.30 -8.69
CA GLU A 451 24.52 -9.16 -7.78
C GLU A 451 24.29 -10.56 -8.39
N GLU A 452 24.03 -10.63 -9.70
CA GLU A 452 23.92 -11.88 -10.46
C GLU A 452 25.24 -12.66 -10.49
N LYS A 453 26.35 -11.96 -10.77
CA LYS A 453 27.70 -12.54 -10.80
C LYS A 453 28.14 -13.02 -9.43
N GLU A 454 27.81 -12.27 -8.40
CA GLU A 454 28.14 -12.61 -7.02
C GLU A 454 27.38 -13.85 -6.56
N ALA A 455 26.06 -13.88 -6.75
CA ALA A 455 25.23 -15.02 -6.39
C ALA A 455 25.68 -16.30 -7.12
N ALA A 456 25.99 -16.19 -8.41
CA ALA A 456 26.53 -17.30 -9.20
C ALA A 456 27.91 -17.77 -8.69
N SER A 457 28.83 -16.84 -8.43
CA SER A 457 30.16 -17.15 -7.89
C SER A 457 30.08 -17.83 -6.53
N LYS A 458 29.20 -17.33 -5.65
CA LYS A 458 28.94 -17.89 -4.33
C LYS A 458 28.41 -19.32 -4.43
N ALA A 459 27.38 -19.55 -5.24
CA ALA A 459 26.83 -20.88 -5.48
C ALA A 459 27.86 -21.85 -6.04
N LEU A 460 28.65 -21.44 -7.04
CA LEU A 460 29.71 -22.26 -7.63
C LEU A 460 30.82 -22.58 -6.62
N SER A 461 31.23 -21.62 -5.79
CA SER A 461 32.23 -21.86 -4.73
C SER A 461 31.77 -22.96 -3.77
N THR A 462 30.48 -22.99 -3.42
CA THR A 462 29.87 -24.06 -2.62
C THR A 462 29.85 -25.39 -3.37
N LEU A 463 29.31 -25.42 -4.59
CA LEU A 463 29.11 -26.66 -5.33
C LEU A 463 30.43 -27.34 -5.76
N LEU A 464 31.46 -26.55 -6.09
CA LEU A 464 32.74 -27.05 -6.57
C LEU A 464 33.59 -27.70 -5.48
N VAL A 465 33.19 -27.63 -4.21
CA VAL A 465 33.78 -28.45 -3.13
C VAL A 465 33.65 -29.94 -3.47
N CYS A 466 32.58 -30.34 -4.16
CA CYS A 466 32.37 -31.71 -4.60
C CYS A 466 33.17 -32.06 -5.86
N THR A 467 33.90 -33.19 -5.83
CA THR A 467 34.75 -33.66 -6.94
C THR A 467 33.98 -33.97 -8.22
N SER A 468 32.77 -34.54 -8.12
CA SER A 468 31.90 -34.84 -9.27
C SER A 468 31.48 -33.56 -9.97
N ASN A 469 31.09 -32.53 -9.21
CA ASN A 469 30.70 -31.23 -9.73
C ASN A 469 31.84 -30.54 -10.48
N ARG A 470 33.08 -30.65 -9.97
CA ARG A 470 34.25 -30.18 -10.72
C ARG A 470 34.37 -30.85 -12.08
N LYS A 471 34.04 -32.14 -12.22
CA LYS A 471 34.06 -32.83 -13.53
C LYS A 471 33.01 -32.26 -14.48
N ILE A 472 31.82 -31.94 -13.97
CA ILE A 472 30.72 -31.35 -14.76
C ILE A 472 31.10 -29.93 -15.20
N PHE A 473 31.58 -29.08 -14.28
CA PHE A 473 32.01 -27.70 -14.57
C PHE A 473 33.04 -27.65 -15.71
N LYS A 474 34.03 -28.55 -15.68
CA LYS A 474 35.11 -28.63 -16.69
C LYS A 474 34.64 -29.00 -18.10
N LYS A 475 33.40 -29.42 -18.29
CA LYS A 475 32.82 -29.64 -19.62
C LYS A 475 32.44 -28.33 -20.31
N SER A 476 32.25 -27.24 -19.55
CA SER A 476 32.05 -25.90 -20.10
C SER A 476 33.41 -25.27 -20.42
N ASP A 477 33.60 -24.86 -21.68
CA ASP A 477 34.85 -24.25 -22.12
C ASP A 477 35.02 -22.81 -21.63
N LYS A 478 33.90 -22.11 -21.32
CA LYS A 478 33.92 -20.71 -20.89
C LYS A 478 34.02 -20.50 -19.37
N GLY A 479 33.57 -21.46 -18.55
CA GLY A 479 33.38 -21.22 -17.11
C GLY A 479 34.64 -20.79 -16.34
N VAL A 480 35.81 -21.33 -16.68
CA VAL A 480 37.09 -20.89 -16.06
C VAL A 480 37.42 -19.46 -16.45
N VAL A 481 37.21 -19.10 -17.73
CA VAL A 481 37.51 -17.76 -18.24
C VAL A 481 36.60 -16.73 -17.59
N SER A 482 35.29 -17.00 -17.50
CA SER A 482 34.33 -16.12 -16.83
C SER A 482 34.72 -15.87 -15.37
N LEU A 483 35.07 -16.91 -14.61
CA LEU A 483 35.57 -16.74 -13.23
C LEU A 483 36.84 -15.88 -13.17
N VAL A 484 37.79 -16.04 -14.10
CA VAL A 484 39.01 -15.21 -14.11
C VAL A 484 38.70 -13.74 -14.40
N GLN A 485 37.79 -13.46 -15.34
CA GLN A 485 37.37 -12.08 -15.65
C GLN A 485 36.75 -11.40 -14.42
N LEU A 486 36.02 -12.14 -13.59
CA LEU A 486 35.47 -11.62 -12.34
C LEU A 486 36.54 -11.23 -11.32
N LEU A 487 37.79 -11.68 -11.44
CA LEU A 487 38.88 -11.23 -10.57
C LEU A 487 39.31 -9.78 -10.84
N ASP A 488 38.95 -9.16 -11.97
CA ASP A 488 39.39 -7.80 -12.30
C ASP A 488 39.05 -6.79 -11.19
N PRO A 489 40.05 -6.20 -10.51
CA PRO A 489 39.82 -5.22 -9.44
C PRO A 489 38.98 -4.01 -9.85
N LYS A 490 38.84 -3.74 -11.16
CA LYS A 490 37.95 -2.69 -11.67
C LYS A 490 36.46 -3.00 -11.45
N ILE A 491 36.09 -4.27 -11.30
CA ILE A 491 34.72 -4.68 -10.96
C ILE A 491 34.50 -4.42 -9.48
N LYS A 492 33.99 -3.22 -9.17
CA LYS A 492 33.67 -2.78 -7.81
C LYS A 492 32.45 -3.52 -7.25
N LYS A 493 32.33 -3.57 -5.93
CA LYS A 493 31.22 -4.16 -5.15
C LYS A 493 31.07 -5.69 -5.20
N LEU A 494 31.71 -6.38 -6.13
CA LEU A 494 31.72 -7.84 -6.19
C LEU A 494 32.62 -8.43 -5.08
N ASP A 495 32.08 -9.28 -4.21
CA ASP A 495 32.88 -10.08 -3.27
C ASP A 495 33.71 -11.13 -4.02
N LYS A 496 34.99 -10.80 -4.25
CA LYS A 496 35.93 -11.63 -5.02
C LYS A 496 36.28 -12.94 -4.34
N ARG A 497 36.00 -13.09 -3.04
CA ARG A 497 36.39 -14.28 -2.27
C ARG A 497 35.74 -15.55 -2.81
N TYR A 498 34.48 -15.46 -3.24
CA TYR A 498 33.78 -16.60 -3.85
C TYR A 498 34.43 -17.05 -5.15
N THR A 499 34.80 -16.10 -6.01
CA THR A 499 35.48 -16.36 -7.28
C THR A 499 36.86 -17.00 -7.04
N VAL A 500 37.63 -16.46 -6.09
CA VAL A 500 38.94 -17.00 -5.69
C VAL A 500 38.81 -18.43 -5.17
N SER A 501 37.85 -18.68 -4.27
CA SER A 501 37.58 -20.00 -3.69
C SER A 501 37.20 -21.02 -4.78
N ALA A 502 36.31 -20.65 -5.70
CA ALA A 502 35.94 -21.50 -6.84
C ALA A 502 37.15 -21.85 -7.72
N LEU A 503 38.00 -20.87 -8.06
CA LEU A 503 39.20 -21.09 -8.86
C LEU A 503 40.23 -21.96 -8.14
N GLU A 504 40.41 -21.80 -6.82
CA GLU A 504 41.30 -22.62 -6.01
C GLU A 504 40.97 -24.12 -6.12
N LEU A 505 39.68 -24.45 -6.08
CA LEU A 505 39.21 -25.82 -6.21
C LEU A 505 39.47 -26.40 -7.62
N LEU A 506 39.49 -25.54 -8.65
CA LEU A 506 39.67 -25.94 -10.05
C LEU A 506 41.14 -26.09 -10.47
N VAL A 507 42.07 -25.29 -9.92
CA VAL A 507 43.51 -25.31 -10.29
C VAL A 507 44.26 -26.58 -9.87
N THR A 508 43.58 -27.45 -9.12
CA THR A 508 43.99 -28.85 -8.90
C THR A 508 44.14 -29.61 -10.23
N SER A 509 43.38 -29.24 -11.27
CA SER A 509 43.52 -29.79 -12.63
C SER A 509 44.54 -29.01 -13.45
N LYS A 510 45.48 -29.72 -14.11
CA LYS A 510 46.46 -29.12 -15.03
C LYS A 510 45.81 -28.35 -16.19
N LYS A 511 44.67 -28.83 -16.74
CA LYS A 511 43.92 -28.15 -17.81
C LYS A 511 43.39 -26.81 -17.32
N CYS A 512 42.65 -26.81 -16.20
CA CYS A 512 42.11 -25.58 -15.61
C CYS A 512 43.21 -24.62 -15.20
N ARG A 513 44.30 -25.09 -14.59
CA ARG A 513 45.44 -24.24 -14.24
C ARG A 513 46.00 -23.48 -15.45
N LYS A 514 46.17 -24.16 -16.60
CA LYS A 514 46.60 -23.51 -17.84
C LYS A 514 45.58 -22.48 -18.32
N GLN A 515 44.28 -22.78 -18.27
CA GLN A 515 43.22 -21.85 -18.64
C GLN A 515 43.20 -20.62 -17.73
N VAL A 516 43.37 -20.80 -16.42
CA VAL A 516 43.42 -19.70 -15.45
C VAL A 516 44.58 -18.75 -15.73
N VAL A 517 45.76 -19.29 -16.01
CA VAL A 517 46.95 -18.49 -16.37
C VAL A 517 46.75 -17.80 -17.72
N ALA A 518 46.27 -18.52 -18.73
CA ALA A 518 46.04 -17.98 -20.08
C ALA A 518 44.99 -16.85 -20.10
N ALA A 519 44.00 -16.91 -19.20
CA ALA A 519 42.99 -15.87 -19.05
C ALA A 519 43.48 -14.64 -18.25
N GLY A 520 44.75 -14.60 -17.84
CA GLY A 520 45.37 -13.42 -17.21
C GLY A 520 45.16 -13.29 -15.69
N ALA A 521 44.77 -14.36 -14.99
CA ALA A 521 44.49 -14.31 -13.55
C ALA A 521 45.64 -13.76 -12.69
N CYS A 522 46.89 -13.97 -13.09
CA CYS A 522 48.07 -13.55 -12.35
C CYS A 522 48.10 -12.02 -12.11
N LEU A 523 47.71 -11.22 -13.11
CA LEU A 523 47.69 -9.76 -13.02
C LEU A 523 46.63 -9.25 -12.03
N HIS A 524 45.47 -9.91 -12.02
CA HIS A 524 44.40 -9.59 -11.08
C HIS A 524 44.75 -10.03 -9.67
N LEU A 525 45.31 -11.24 -9.51
CA LEU A 525 45.64 -11.81 -8.20
C LEU A 525 46.71 -11.01 -7.46
N GLN A 526 47.72 -10.46 -8.14
CA GLN A 526 48.72 -9.61 -7.49
C GLN A 526 48.06 -8.43 -6.76
N LYS A 527 47.15 -7.73 -7.45
CA LYS A 527 46.40 -6.61 -6.86
C LYS A 527 45.44 -7.06 -5.76
N LEU A 528 44.79 -8.23 -5.92
CA LEU A 528 43.89 -8.76 -4.90
C LEU A 528 44.63 -9.20 -3.62
N VAL A 529 45.89 -9.65 -3.75
CA VAL A 529 46.76 -9.92 -2.59
C VAL A 529 47.11 -8.63 -1.85
N ASP A 530 47.44 -7.56 -2.58
CA ASP A 530 47.69 -6.24 -1.97
C ASP A 530 46.45 -5.68 -1.28
N MET A 531 45.26 -6.05 -1.76
CA MET A 531 43.96 -5.70 -1.17
C MET A 531 43.50 -6.66 -0.05
N ASP A 532 44.34 -7.62 0.36
CA ASP A 532 44.04 -8.63 1.38
C ASP A 532 42.74 -9.43 1.13
N THR A 533 42.47 -9.74 -0.15
CA THR A 533 41.32 -10.58 -0.50
C THR A 533 41.55 -12.02 -0.04
N GLU A 534 40.61 -12.55 0.74
CA GLU A 534 40.67 -13.91 1.28
C GLU A 534 40.96 -14.96 0.20
N GLY A 535 41.95 -15.83 0.46
CA GLY A 535 42.37 -16.90 -0.46
C GLY A 535 43.24 -16.46 -1.65
N ALA A 536 43.36 -15.16 -1.94
CA ALA A 536 44.05 -14.69 -3.16
C ALA A 536 45.53 -15.07 -3.17
N LYS A 537 46.21 -14.94 -2.02
CA LYS A 537 47.63 -15.32 -1.86
C LYS A 537 47.85 -16.81 -2.13
N LYS A 538 46.99 -17.65 -1.54
CA LYS A 538 47.05 -19.12 -1.71
C LYS A 538 46.81 -19.53 -3.16
N LEU A 539 45.85 -18.90 -3.84
CA LEU A 539 45.59 -19.13 -5.25
C LEU A 539 46.79 -18.71 -6.12
N ALA A 540 47.39 -17.55 -5.87
CA ALA A 540 48.58 -17.08 -6.59
C ALA A 540 49.77 -18.03 -6.42
N GLU A 541 50.04 -18.50 -5.19
CA GLU A 541 51.08 -19.48 -4.90
C GLU A 541 50.84 -20.80 -5.66
N ASN A 542 49.61 -21.31 -5.68
CA ASN A 542 49.25 -22.54 -6.40
C ASN A 542 49.46 -22.44 -7.93
N LEU A 543 49.31 -21.25 -8.50
CA LEU A 543 49.58 -20.99 -9.92
C LEU A 543 51.09 -20.88 -10.19
N SER A 544 51.84 -20.22 -9.30
CA SER A 544 53.30 -19.99 -9.43
C SER A 544 54.13 -21.28 -9.38
N ARG A 545 53.67 -22.33 -8.66
CA ARG A 545 54.32 -23.65 -8.61
C ARG A 545 54.33 -24.40 -9.94
N SER A 546 53.68 -23.87 -10.98
CA SER A 546 53.78 -24.42 -12.34
C SER A 546 54.91 -23.73 -13.11
N LYS A 547 55.75 -24.50 -13.81
CA LYS A 547 56.87 -24.04 -14.68
C LYS A 547 56.49 -23.02 -15.79
N ILE A 548 55.25 -22.55 -15.80
CA ILE A 548 54.65 -21.61 -16.76
C ILE A 548 54.87 -20.14 -16.32
N TRP A 549 55.17 -19.90 -15.03
CA TRP A 549 55.37 -18.53 -14.50
C TRP A 549 56.55 -17.79 -15.17
N GLY A 550 57.60 -18.50 -15.58
CA GLY A 550 58.81 -17.91 -16.15
C GLY A 550 58.67 -17.33 -17.57
N VAL A 551 57.49 -17.40 -18.20
CA VAL A 551 57.30 -16.93 -19.59
C VAL A 551 56.68 -15.53 -19.66
N PHE A 552 56.05 -15.03 -18.59
CA PHE A 552 55.39 -13.72 -18.58
C PHE A 552 56.02 -12.69 -17.63
N THR A 553 57.18 -13.02 -17.05
CA THR A 553 57.97 -12.05 -16.27
C THR A 553 59.20 -11.61 -17.04
N ARG A 554 59.03 -10.64 -17.96
CA ARG A 554 59.97 -9.54 -18.19
C ARG A 554 59.17 -8.30 -18.64
N PRO A 555 59.55 -7.10 -18.17
CA PRO A 555 58.81 -5.86 -18.40
C PRO A 555 58.66 -5.49 -19.88
#